data_AF-U2DM03-F1
#
_entry.id   AF-U2DM03-F1
#
_cell.length_a   1.000
_cell.length_b   1.000
_cell.length_c   1.000
_cell.angle_alpha   90.00
_cell.angle_beta   90.00
_cell.angle_gamma   90.00
#
_symmetry.space_group_name_H-M   'P 1'
#
loop_
_entity.id
_entity.type
_entity.pdbx_description
1 polymer ?
#
loop_
_entity_poly.entity_id
_entity_poly.type
_entity_poly.pdbx_seq_one_letter_code
_entity_poly.pdbx_strand_id
1 'polypeptide(L)'
;MGKFYSLLTSVGIYEQNLSLPSYEMDLKLMENALIEGLRLSKDTIRTLGSSGIVKMRSFVRALMEFSSMIEEEDGFILYFSGHGCNGDLCFSDGMINIQSIIDFVEKLKSKNKIIILDCCYSGKFYVSGAKQMKLEEAITTFAGNGTVVLASSSSNESSWLGPGKNHSLYTGMLTTAMTVNRRIHKGKISIFDIHEEVLAIAKAWNKNNPNKMQHPIYRGRIGGTIYFEVEKYTSYETLQVYLKAENYTIRNVEPLSSRKEKRLAVFVMISEKYCAEKQLALITKEIVSYVRNLNVFSTAVSETKFKNMSARAVWCYFGHDESDMVNHRYFARSIWACDRSGKKKYYSEQKNSSIIRGIWVTTDSFYESVRRLQQSELTREEFESGIQKTLCQTTSLAERYIADIREIDNQTKTISEIRETYREWIRQVYEEYFKMTEIPTVPDDLHDRFNIVEDLAGCVLDMALLLNKDEEYTDGNQWLIKNNIRKYYEGLEKLKIIDEKGR
;
A
#
# COMPACT_ATOMS: atom_id res chain seq x y z
N MET A 1 0.11 6.62 -18.67
CA MET A 1 1.01 5.83 -17.81
C MET A 1 2.35 5.75 -18.52
N GLY A 2 3.45 6.05 -17.83
CA GLY A 2 4.78 5.89 -18.41
C GLY A 2 5.13 4.43 -18.65
N LYS A 3 6.10 4.18 -19.52
CA LYS A 3 6.64 2.85 -19.83
C LYS A 3 7.74 2.49 -18.82
N PHE A 4 7.97 1.20 -18.61
CA PHE A 4 9.18 0.75 -17.93
C PHE A 4 10.24 0.35 -18.95
N TYR A 5 11.34 1.10 -18.99
CA TYR A 5 12.53 0.74 -19.74
C TYR A 5 13.44 -0.15 -18.89
N SER A 6 14.12 -1.10 -19.52
CA SER A 6 15.00 -2.03 -18.80
C SER A 6 16.32 -2.24 -19.52
N LEU A 7 17.42 -2.15 -18.78
CA LEU A 7 18.75 -2.57 -19.22
C LEU A 7 19.17 -3.81 -18.43
N LEU A 8 19.22 -4.95 -19.11
CA LEU A 8 19.65 -6.22 -18.53
C LEU A 8 21.08 -6.51 -18.98
N THR A 9 22.00 -6.59 -18.04
CA THR A 9 23.42 -6.84 -18.31
C THR A 9 23.86 -8.11 -17.63
N SER A 10 24.38 -9.07 -18.38
CA SER A 10 24.97 -10.28 -17.81
C SER A 10 26.38 -10.53 -18.37
N VAL A 11 27.37 -10.65 -17.50
CA VAL A 11 28.77 -10.81 -17.88
C VAL A 11 29.23 -12.22 -17.54
N GLY A 12 29.62 -12.98 -18.57
CA GLY A 12 30.01 -14.38 -18.46
C GLY A 12 31.48 -14.66 -18.76
N ILE A 13 32.13 -13.84 -19.58
CA ILE A 13 33.49 -14.08 -20.08
C ILE A 13 34.41 -12.93 -19.68
N TYR A 14 35.55 -13.27 -19.10
CA TYR A 14 36.55 -12.36 -18.56
C TYR A 14 37.95 -12.74 -19.07
N GLU A 15 38.84 -11.75 -19.22
CA GLU A 15 40.20 -11.95 -19.72
C GLU A 15 41.05 -12.94 -18.88
N GLN A 16 40.69 -13.18 -17.61
CA GLN A 16 41.47 -13.98 -16.64
C GLN A 16 40.93 -15.41 -16.40
N ASN A 17 40.21 -16.04 -17.34
CA ASN A 17 39.64 -17.41 -17.21
C ASN A 17 38.66 -17.61 -16.02
N LEU A 18 38.04 -16.54 -15.51
CA LEU A 18 37.02 -16.57 -14.45
C LEU A 18 35.60 -16.61 -15.02
N SER A 19 35.35 -17.42 -16.06
CA SER A 19 34.06 -17.39 -16.74
C SER A 19 32.91 -17.90 -15.84
N LEU A 20 31.78 -17.20 -15.87
CA LEU A 20 30.58 -17.57 -15.12
C LEU A 20 29.65 -18.38 -16.03
N PRO A 21 29.29 -19.63 -15.69
CA PRO A 21 28.39 -20.43 -16.51
C PRO A 21 26.93 -19.98 -16.44
N SER A 22 26.58 -19.08 -15.51
CA SER A 22 25.20 -18.66 -15.27
C SER A 22 24.69 -17.58 -16.22
N TYR A 23 25.59 -16.86 -16.91
CA TYR A 23 25.26 -15.59 -17.59
C TYR A 23 24.07 -15.69 -18.56
N GLU A 24 24.04 -16.75 -19.37
CA GLU A 24 23.00 -16.93 -20.39
C GLU A 24 21.64 -17.18 -19.76
N MET A 25 21.59 -18.04 -18.74
CA MET A 25 20.34 -18.36 -18.07
C MET A 25 19.86 -17.20 -17.19
N ASP A 26 20.77 -16.50 -16.52
CA ASP A 26 20.46 -15.32 -15.70
C ASP A 26 19.76 -14.24 -16.55
N LEU A 27 20.33 -13.93 -17.71
CA LEU A 27 19.76 -12.98 -18.65
C LEU A 27 18.37 -13.42 -19.15
N LYS A 28 18.23 -14.71 -19.51
CA LYS A 28 16.97 -15.28 -20.02
C LYS A 28 15.87 -15.30 -18.96
N LEU A 29 16.20 -15.73 -17.74
CA LEU A 29 15.24 -15.77 -16.63
C LEU A 29 14.75 -14.36 -16.28
N MET A 30 15.66 -13.39 -16.24
CA MET A 30 15.30 -12.01 -15.95
C MET A 30 14.42 -11.40 -17.05
N GLU A 31 14.79 -11.57 -18.33
CA GLU A 31 13.97 -11.10 -19.45
C GLU A 31 12.56 -11.71 -19.40
N ASN A 32 12.46 -13.02 -19.20
CA ASN A 32 11.17 -13.71 -19.09
C ASN A 32 10.36 -13.23 -17.87
N ALA A 33 10.99 -13.03 -16.71
CA ALA A 33 10.30 -12.57 -15.51
C ALA A 33 9.73 -11.15 -15.68
N LEU A 34 10.46 -10.25 -16.35
CA LEU A 34 9.95 -8.91 -16.65
C LEU A 34 8.77 -8.94 -17.63
N ILE A 35 8.82 -9.79 -18.66
CA ILE A 35 7.76 -9.88 -19.68
C ILE A 35 6.54 -10.65 -19.15
N GLU A 36 6.74 -11.84 -18.61
CA GLU A 36 5.65 -12.75 -18.25
C GLU A 36 5.12 -12.47 -16.84
N GLY A 37 6.03 -12.21 -15.89
CA GLY A 37 5.68 -11.91 -14.50
C GLY A 37 5.21 -10.47 -14.31
N LEU A 38 6.02 -9.49 -14.73
CA LEU A 38 5.72 -8.05 -14.54
C LEU A 38 4.97 -7.39 -15.70
N ARG A 39 4.65 -8.14 -16.77
CA ARG A 39 3.91 -7.66 -17.95
C ARG A 39 4.55 -6.46 -18.66
N LEU A 40 5.88 -6.37 -18.65
CA LEU A 40 6.60 -5.33 -19.38
C LEU A 40 6.66 -5.62 -20.87
N SER A 41 6.72 -4.55 -21.68
CA SER A 41 6.86 -4.70 -23.13
C SER A 41 8.27 -5.16 -23.49
N LYS A 42 8.38 -6.14 -24.38
CA LYS A 42 9.67 -6.60 -24.90
C LYS A 42 10.45 -5.46 -25.57
N ASP A 43 9.76 -4.53 -26.24
CA ASP A 43 10.38 -3.42 -26.97
C ASP A 43 11.07 -2.39 -26.06
N THR A 44 10.81 -2.43 -24.75
CA THR A 44 11.44 -1.54 -23.77
C THR A 44 12.57 -2.22 -23.02
N ILE A 45 12.90 -3.47 -23.34
CA ILE A 45 13.98 -4.24 -22.73
C ILE A 45 15.18 -4.30 -23.68
N ARG A 46 16.34 -3.86 -23.17
CA ARG A 46 17.63 -3.98 -23.86
C ARG A 46 18.53 -4.92 -23.08
N THR A 47 19.10 -5.91 -23.77
CA THR A 47 20.03 -6.87 -23.19
C THR A 47 21.47 -6.60 -23.63
N LEU A 48 22.43 -6.70 -22.72
CA LEU A 48 23.86 -6.74 -22.97
C LEU A 48 24.44 -8.05 -22.41
N GLY A 49 25.25 -8.73 -23.22
CA GLY A 49 25.97 -9.92 -22.77
C GLY A 49 25.39 -11.27 -23.20
N SER A 50 24.56 -11.32 -24.25
CA SER A 50 24.11 -12.59 -24.86
C SER A 50 25.29 -13.48 -25.32
N SER A 51 26.46 -12.90 -25.60
CA SER A 51 27.70 -13.63 -25.92
C SER A 51 28.61 -13.84 -24.70
N GLY A 52 28.17 -13.45 -23.50
CA GLY A 52 28.95 -13.43 -22.27
C GLY A 52 29.97 -12.29 -22.18
N ILE A 53 30.24 -11.56 -23.27
CA ILE A 53 31.19 -10.44 -23.28
C ILE A 53 30.44 -9.11 -23.17
N VAL A 54 30.76 -8.33 -22.14
CA VAL A 54 30.24 -6.96 -21.97
C VAL A 54 31.40 -6.02 -21.64
N LYS A 55 31.63 -5.06 -22.52
CA LYS A 55 32.62 -4.00 -22.32
C LYS A 55 32.04 -2.84 -21.53
N MET A 56 32.83 -2.21 -20.67
CA MET A 56 32.43 -1.02 -19.89
C MET A 56 31.87 0.08 -20.80
N ARG A 57 32.52 0.33 -21.94
CA ARG A 57 32.09 1.35 -22.90
C ARG A 57 30.69 1.08 -23.48
N SER A 58 30.37 -0.19 -23.75
CA SER A 58 29.07 -0.59 -24.27
C SER A 58 27.97 -0.40 -23.23
N PHE A 59 28.27 -0.75 -21.97
CA PHE A 59 27.36 -0.55 -20.84
C PHE A 59 27.06 0.93 -20.59
N VAL A 60 28.11 1.76 -20.47
CA VAL A 60 27.96 3.22 -20.26
C VAL A 60 27.22 3.87 -21.42
N ARG A 61 27.51 3.47 -22.67
CA ARG A 61 26.78 3.97 -23.84
C ARG A 61 25.29 3.64 -23.74
N ALA A 62 24.93 2.42 -23.35
CA ALA A 62 23.52 2.04 -23.20
C ALA A 62 22.82 2.88 -22.11
N LEU A 63 23.47 3.12 -20.97
CA LEU A 63 22.94 4.00 -19.92
C LEU A 63 22.74 5.44 -20.41
N MET A 64 23.69 5.99 -21.16
CA MET A 64 23.57 7.34 -21.74
C MET A 64 22.42 7.44 -22.76
N GLU A 65 22.24 6.41 -23.58
CA GLU A 65 21.12 6.35 -24.54
C GLU A 65 19.77 6.31 -23.81
N PHE A 66 19.62 5.51 -22.75
CA PHE A 66 18.43 5.54 -21.91
C PHE A 66 18.22 6.90 -21.24
N SER A 67 19.28 7.52 -20.72
CA SER A 67 19.20 8.86 -20.12
C SER A 67 18.68 9.93 -21.08
N SER A 68 18.87 9.75 -22.40
CA SER A 68 18.35 10.67 -23.41
C SER A 68 16.90 10.37 -23.85
N MET A 69 16.39 9.17 -23.56
CA MET A 69 15.11 8.66 -24.07
C MET A 69 14.00 8.65 -23.00
N ILE A 70 14.38 8.46 -21.73
CA ILE A 70 13.45 8.29 -20.61
C ILE A 70 12.82 9.64 -20.24
N GLU A 71 11.50 9.64 -20.09
CA GLU A 71 10.72 10.79 -19.65
C GLU A 71 10.34 10.71 -18.16
N GLU A 72 9.78 11.80 -17.61
CA GLU A 72 9.52 11.95 -16.18
C GLU A 72 8.56 10.91 -15.60
N GLU A 73 7.51 10.51 -16.34
CA GLU A 73 6.53 9.53 -15.86
C GLU A 73 6.95 8.07 -16.08
N ASP A 74 8.06 7.83 -16.79
CA ASP A 74 8.56 6.49 -17.07
C ASP A 74 9.23 5.85 -15.85
N GLY A 75 9.36 4.53 -15.91
CA GLY A 75 10.15 3.72 -14.98
C GLY A 75 11.43 3.19 -15.62
N PHE A 76 12.45 2.95 -14.81
CA PHE A 76 13.71 2.36 -15.27
C PHE A 76 14.15 1.17 -14.40
N ILE A 77 14.51 0.06 -15.03
CA ILE A 77 15.07 -1.12 -14.38
C ILE A 77 16.49 -1.35 -14.91
N LEU A 78 17.47 -1.35 -14.01
CA LEU A 78 18.81 -1.82 -14.30
C LEU A 78 19.01 -3.17 -13.62
N TYR A 79 19.36 -4.19 -14.40
CA TYR A 79 19.79 -5.48 -13.87
C TYR A 79 21.22 -5.76 -14.28
N PHE A 80 22.03 -6.20 -13.33
CA PHE A 80 23.39 -6.66 -13.55
C PHE A 80 23.60 -8.04 -12.92
N SER A 81 24.11 -9.00 -13.69
CA SER A 81 24.64 -10.27 -13.20
C SER A 81 26.09 -10.46 -13.67
N GLY A 82 26.98 -10.85 -12.75
CA GLY A 82 28.39 -11.09 -13.04
C GLY A 82 29.25 -11.15 -11.79
N HIS A 83 30.57 -11.06 -11.96
CA HIS A 83 31.50 -10.92 -10.85
C HIS A 83 31.37 -9.55 -10.19
N GLY A 84 31.62 -9.53 -8.88
CA GLY A 84 31.75 -8.33 -8.08
C GLY A 84 33.05 -8.37 -7.29
N CYS A 85 33.75 -7.24 -7.22
CA CYS A 85 35.00 -7.10 -6.49
C CYS A 85 34.92 -5.88 -5.58
N ASN A 86 34.82 -6.10 -4.26
CA ASN A 86 35.01 -5.06 -3.24
C ASN A 86 34.18 -3.76 -3.41
N GLY A 87 32.98 -3.84 -3.99
CA GLY A 87 32.12 -2.67 -4.27
C GLY A 87 32.11 -2.21 -5.73
N ASP A 88 32.76 -2.96 -6.62
CA ASP A 88 32.77 -2.73 -8.06
C ASP A 88 32.09 -3.88 -8.81
N LEU A 89 31.42 -3.55 -9.92
CA LEU A 89 30.90 -4.50 -10.91
C LEU A 89 31.99 -4.82 -11.93
N CYS A 90 32.25 -6.11 -12.16
CA CYS A 90 33.27 -6.55 -13.10
C CYS A 90 32.67 -6.76 -14.50
N PHE A 91 33.24 -6.05 -15.47
CA PHE A 91 33.00 -6.20 -16.91
C PHE A 91 34.12 -7.03 -17.55
N SER A 92 33.96 -7.39 -18.82
CA SER A 92 34.96 -8.19 -19.53
C SER A 92 36.31 -7.49 -19.67
N ASP A 93 36.33 -6.15 -19.69
CA ASP A 93 37.51 -5.30 -19.92
C ASP A 93 37.82 -4.29 -18.79
N GLY A 94 37.18 -4.43 -17.62
CA GLY A 94 37.44 -3.56 -16.48
C GLY A 94 36.38 -3.62 -15.39
N MET A 95 36.37 -2.61 -14.51
CA MET A 95 35.49 -2.55 -13.34
C MET A 95 34.86 -1.16 -13.22
N ILE A 96 33.59 -1.10 -12.80
CA ILE A 96 32.88 0.15 -12.51
C ILE A 96 32.33 0.09 -11.09
N ASN A 97 32.53 1.16 -10.33
CA ASN A 97 32.05 1.25 -8.97
C ASN A 97 30.52 1.25 -8.87
N ILE A 98 29.98 0.44 -7.94
CA ILE A 98 28.54 0.30 -7.71
C ILE A 98 27.90 1.64 -7.36
N GLN A 99 28.53 2.43 -6.48
CA GLN A 99 27.97 3.73 -6.07
C GLN A 99 27.89 4.69 -7.25
N SER A 100 28.90 4.70 -8.15
CA SER A 100 28.87 5.55 -9.34
C SER A 100 27.71 5.22 -10.28
N ILE A 101 27.32 3.94 -10.37
CA ILE A 101 26.17 3.51 -11.17
C ILE A 101 24.86 3.92 -10.50
N ILE A 102 24.74 3.73 -9.19
CA ILE A 102 23.57 4.16 -8.42
C ILE A 102 23.37 5.67 -8.56
N ASP A 103 24.42 6.47 -8.32
CA ASP A 103 24.38 7.93 -8.42
C ASP A 103 24.02 8.43 -9.83
N PHE A 104 24.41 7.68 -10.87
CA PHE A 104 24.00 7.97 -12.25
C PHE A 104 22.51 7.68 -12.45
N VAL A 105 22.05 6.48 -12.06
CA VAL A 105 20.65 6.05 -12.21
C VAL A 105 19.70 6.94 -11.41
N GLU A 106 20.09 7.38 -10.21
CA GLU A 106 19.31 8.30 -9.38
C GLU A 106 19.01 9.64 -10.11
N LYS A 107 19.92 10.09 -10.98
CA LYS A 107 19.80 11.34 -11.74
C LYS A 107 18.96 11.20 -13.01
N LEU A 108 18.54 9.99 -13.39
CA LEU A 108 17.64 9.80 -14.53
C LEU A 108 16.31 10.54 -14.28
N LYS A 109 15.66 11.01 -15.35
CA LYS A 109 14.39 11.72 -15.26
C LYS A 109 13.24 10.84 -14.72
N SER A 110 13.31 9.53 -14.94
CA SER A 110 12.25 8.58 -14.59
C SER A 110 11.71 8.75 -13.18
N LYS A 111 10.40 8.62 -13.02
CA LYS A 111 9.70 8.65 -11.74
C LYS A 111 10.25 7.61 -10.78
N ASN A 112 10.34 6.37 -11.23
CA ASN A 112 10.82 5.24 -10.44
C ASN A 112 12.02 4.56 -11.09
N LYS A 113 12.96 4.14 -10.25
CA LYS A 113 14.19 3.43 -10.65
C LYS A 113 14.36 2.20 -9.78
N ILE A 114 14.64 1.06 -10.40
CA ILE A 114 14.96 -0.19 -9.73
C ILE A 114 16.33 -0.64 -10.23
N ILE A 115 17.28 -0.81 -9.32
CA ILE A 115 18.61 -1.33 -9.60
C ILE A 115 18.69 -2.70 -8.95
N ILE A 116 19.10 -3.72 -9.71
CA ILE A 116 19.15 -5.11 -9.29
C ILE A 116 20.58 -5.60 -9.53
N LEU A 117 21.30 -5.90 -8.45
CA LEU A 117 22.71 -6.26 -8.48
C LEU A 117 22.87 -7.71 -8.04
N ASP A 118 23.31 -8.55 -8.97
CA ASP A 118 23.60 -9.96 -8.73
C ASP A 118 25.09 -10.25 -8.90
N CYS A 119 25.83 -10.02 -7.83
CA CYS A 119 27.27 -10.22 -7.78
C CYS A 119 27.75 -10.42 -6.33
N CYS A 120 28.99 -10.89 -6.14
CA CYS A 120 29.57 -10.94 -4.80
C CYS A 120 29.70 -9.54 -4.22
N TYR A 121 29.50 -9.40 -2.89
CA TYR A 121 29.62 -8.15 -2.15
C TYR A 121 28.68 -7.02 -2.64
N SER A 122 27.58 -7.36 -3.33
CA SER A 122 26.67 -6.41 -3.95
C SER A 122 26.03 -5.42 -2.97
N GLY A 123 25.97 -5.75 -1.68
CA GLY A 123 25.42 -4.92 -0.62
C GLY A 123 26.31 -3.76 -0.16
N LYS A 124 27.51 -3.61 -0.74
CA LYS A 124 28.49 -2.59 -0.37
C LYS A 124 28.22 -1.25 -1.09
N PHE A 125 27.06 -0.67 -0.81
CA PHE A 125 26.65 0.65 -1.31
C PHE A 125 25.81 1.38 -0.25
N TYR A 126 25.61 2.67 -0.48
CA TYR A 126 24.76 3.51 0.35
C TYR A 126 23.65 4.15 -0.48
N VAL A 127 22.49 4.33 0.14
CA VAL A 127 21.36 5.10 -0.40
C VAL A 127 21.05 6.23 0.56
N SER A 128 20.86 7.42 0.01
CA SER A 128 20.72 8.67 0.76
C SER A 128 19.44 8.77 1.60
N GLY A 129 19.47 8.20 2.81
CA GLY A 129 18.41 8.35 3.82
C GLY A 129 17.00 7.97 3.33
N ALA A 130 16.00 8.30 4.15
CA ALA A 130 14.60 8.13 3.78
C ALA A 130 14.12 9.26 2.86
N LYS A 131 13.17 8.95 1.97
CA LYS A 131 12.48 9.99 1.19
C LYS A 131 11.64 10.84 2.13
N GLN A 132 11.69 12.16 1.96
CA GLN A 132 10.87 13.12 2.69
C GLN A 132 9.98 13.83 1.70
N MET A 133 8.72 13.96 2.05
CA MET A 133 7.75 14.72 1.26
C MET A 133 8.02 16.21 1.49
N LYS A 134 7.95 17.02 0.44
CA LYS A 134 7.97 18.49 0.60
C LYS A 134 6.55 19.01 0.73
N LEU A 135 6.38 20.15 1.39
CA LEU A 135 5.05 20.73 1.62
C LEU A 135 4.30 21.02 0.31
N GLU A 136 5.03 21.50 -0.70
CA GLU A 136 4.50 21.84 -2.03
C GLU A 136 4.40 20.63 -2.97
N GLU A 137 4.87 19.45 -2.54
CA GLU A 137 4.86 18.24 -3.35
C GLU A 137 3.47 17.59 -3.36
N ALA A 138 2.98 17.22 -4.54
CA ALA A 138 1.75 16.45 -4.66
C ALA A 138 1.99 14.98 -4.30
N ILE A 139 0.94 14.29 -3.83
CA ILE A 139 1.06 12.85 -3.54
C ILE A 139 1.44 12.04 -4.79
N THR A 140 0.96 12.44 -5.97
CA THR A 140 1.23 11.78 -7.26
C THR A 140 2.69 11.90 -7.70
N THR A 141 3.40 12.93 -7.25
CA THR A 141 4.83 13.13 -7.49
C THR A 141 5.70 12.48 -6.41
N PHE A 142 5.17 12.29 -5.20
CA PHE A 142 5.86 11.63 -4.09
C PHE A 142 5.78 10.10 -4.16
N ALA A 143 4.56 9.56 -4.25
CA ALA A 143 4.29 8.13 -4.13
C ALA A 143 4.70 7.37 -5.40
N GLY A 144 5.44 6.27 -5.20
CA GLY A 144 6.07 5.50 -6.25
C GLY A 144 7.20 6.26 -6.97
N ASN A 145 7.72 7.36 -6.40
CA ASN A 145 8.83 8.12 -6.95
C ASN A 145 10.10 7.93 -6.13
N GLY A 146 11.19 7.54 -6.79
CA GLY A 146 12.50 7.40 -6.20
C GLY A 146 13.27 6.20 -6.74
N THR A 147 14.29 5.80 -5.98
CA THR A 147 15.21 4.71 -6.38
C THR A 147 15.19 3.60 -5.34
N VAL A 148 15.11 2.36 -5.82
CA VAL A 148 15.28 1.14 -5.03
C VAL A 148 16.46 0.36 -5.59
N VAL A 149 17.30 -0.16 -4.70
CA VAL A 149 18.43 -1.03 -5.01
C VAL A 149 18.21 -2.36 -4.30
N LEU A 150 18.08 -3.41 -5.09
CA LEU A 150 18.03 -4.80 -4.65
C LEU A 150 19.39 -5.43 -4.94
N ALA A 151 19.99 -6.04 -3.93
CA ALA A 151 21.30 -6.69 -4.03
C ALA A 151 21.20 -8.15 -3.63
N SER A 152 21.98 -9.00 -4.29
CA SER A 152 21.95 -10.44 -4.11
C SER A 152 22.52 -10.89 -2.76
N SER A 153 23.53 -10.19 -2.24
CA SER A 153 24.19 -10.51 -0.97
C SER A 153 24.58 -9.26 -0.17
N SER A 154 24.85 -9.45 1.12
CA SER A 154 25.38 -8.41 2.01
C SER A 154 26.80 -7.94 1.59
N SER A 155 27.27 -6.85 2.18
CA SER A 155 28.56 -6.22 1.83
C SER A 155 29.79 -7.10 2.04
N ASN A 156 29.68 -8.16 2.86
CA ASN A 156 30.77 -9.06 3.22
C ASN A 156 30.49 -10.53 2.84
N GLU A 157 29.50 -10.76 1.98
CA GLU A 157 29.02 -12.11 1.63
C GLU A 157 29.14 -12.38 0.12
N SER A 158 29.50 -13.62 -0.21
CA SER A 158 29.53 -14.11 -1.59
C SER A 158 28.13 -14.41 -2.12
N SER A 159 27.95 -14.27 -3.43
CA SER A 159 26.74 -14.70 -4.13
C SER A 159 26.97 -16.08 -4.76
N TRP A 160 25.98 -16.96 -4.66
CA TRP A 160 26.13 -18.37 -5.05
C TRP A 160 25.37 -18.72 -6.33
N LEU A 161 25.77 -19.82 -6.95
CA LEU A 161 24.98 -20.45 -8.02
C LEU A 161 23.79 -21.22 -7.43
N GLY A 162 22.67 -21.19 -8.14
CA GLY A 162 21.46 -21.91 -7.78
C GLY A 162 21.56 -23.42 -8.01
N PRO A 163 20.48 -24.16 -7.68
CA PRO A 163 20.35 -25.57 -8.05
C PRO A 163 20.62 -25.81 -9.54
N GLY A 164 21.37 -26.85 -9.89
CA GLY A 164 21.76 -27.13 -11.28
C GLY A 164 22.95 -26.31 -11.79
N LYS A 165 23.43 -25.30 -11.03
CA LYS A 165 24.62 -24.48 -11.31
C LYS A 165 24.64 -23.80 -12.70
N ASN A 166 23.48 -23.60 -13.30
CA ASN A 166 23.33 -22.97 -14.61
C ASN A 166 22.73 -21.56 -14.54
N HIS A 167 22.35 -21.09 -13.35
CA HIS A 167 21.91 -19.72 -13.06
C HIS A 167 22.39 -19.33 -11.66
N SER A 168 22.43 -18.05 -11.35
CA SER A 168 22.70 -17.56 -10.00
C SER A 168 21.53 -17.86 -9.06
N LEU A 169 21.84 -18.05 -7.79
CA LEU A 169 20.84 -18.32 -6.76
C LEU A 169 19.85 -17.16 -6.66
N TYR A 170 20.35 -15.93 -6.64
CA TYR A 170 19.54 -14.74 -6.46
C TYR A 170 18.64 -14.46 -7.66
N THR A 171 19.15 -14.58 -8.89
CA THR A 171 18.30 -14.42 -10.08
C THR A 171 17.20 -15.49 -10.09
N GLY A 172 17.48 -16.72 -9.69
CA GLY A 172 16.46 -17.75 -9.50
C GLY A 172 15.39 -17.35 -8.47
N MET A 173 15.79 -16.86 -7.30
CA MET A 173 14.87 -16.40 -6.25
C MET A 173 14.00 -15.23 -6.73
N LEU A 174 14.62 -14.22 -7.32
CA LEU A 174 13.97 -12.98 -7.74
C LEU A 174 12.99 -13.20 -8.89
N THR A 175 13.39 -13.98 -9.90
CA THR A 175 12.53 -14.28 -11.04
C THR A 175 11.37 -15.20 -10.64
N THR A 176 11.58 -16.11 -9.68
CA THR A 176 10.49 -16.86 -9.04
C THR A 176 9.51 -15.92 -8.32
N ALA A 177 10.02 -14.96 -7.53
CA ALA A 177 9.19 -13.98 -6.82
C ALA A 177 8.38 -13.07 -7.76
N MET A 178 8.92 -12.72 -8.93
CA MET A 178 8.22 -11.93 -9.95
C MET A 178 7.13 -12.72 -10.70
N THR A 179 7.24 -14.05 -10.78
CA THR A 179 6.35 -14.89 -11.60
C THR A 179 5.32 -15.66 -10.78
N VAL A 180 5.50 -15.79 -9.47
CA VAL A 180 4.55 -16.47 -8.58
C VAL A 180 3.41 -15.52 -8.14
N ASN A 181 2.18 -15.92 -8.40
CA ASN A 181 0.99 -15.07 -8.16
C ASN A 181 0.55 -14.97 -6.69
N ARG A 182 1.36 -15.44 -5.72
CA ARG A 182 0.97 -15.54 -4.29
C ARG A 182 0.80 -14.18 -3.60
N ARG A 183 1.47 -13.14 -4.10
CA ARG A 183 1.46 -11.79 -3.53
C ARG A 183 0.86 -10.74 -4.47
N ILE A 184 0.07 -11.19 -5.45
CA ILE A 184 -0.71 -10.30 -6.29
C ILE A 184 -1.92 -9.82 -5.50
N HIS A 185 -2.06 -8.52 -5.40
CA HIS A 185 -3.13 -7.85 -4.68
C HIS A 185 -3.88 -6.94 -5.64
N LYS A 186 -5.18 -7.25 -5.86
CA LYS A 186 -6.05 -6.47 -6.75
C LYS A 186 -5.44 -6.24 -8.14
N GLY A 187 -4.83 -7.29 -8.71
CA GLY A 187 -4.20 -7.26 -10.03
C GLY A 187 -2.80 -6.66 -10.09
N LYS A 188 -2.27 -6.17 -8.96
CA LYS A 188 -0.97 -5.53 -8.86
C LYS A 188 0.00 -6.33 -8.02
N ILE A 189 1.30 -6.21 -8.31
CA ILE A 189 2.38 -6.64 -7.42
C ILE A 189 3.31 -5.47 -7.17
N SER A 190 3.78 -5.32 -5.92
CA SER A 190 4.72 -4.25 -5.57
C SER A 190 6.16 -4.77 -5.48
N ILE A 191 7.15 -3.88 -5.66
CA ILE A 191 8.57 -4.23 -5.46
C ILE A 191 8.85 -4.67 -4.01
N PHE A 192 8.09 -4.12 -3.06
CA PHE A 192 8.10 -4.58 -1.66
C PHE A 192 7.62 -6.03 -1.55
N ASP A 193 6.49 -6.38 -2.17
CA ASP A 193 5.97 -7.76 -2.13
C ASP A 193 6.90 -8.76 -2.84
N ILE A 194 7.53 -8.35 -3.96
CA ILE A 194 8.55 -9.16 -4.65
C ILE A 194 9.72 -9.44 -3.70
N HIS A 195 10.24 -8.42 -3.02
CA HIS A 195 11.36 -8.61 -2.09
C HIS A 195 10.99 -9.47 -0.88
N GLU A 196 9.78 -9.32 -0.34
CA GLU A 196 9.30 -10.16 0.77
C GLU A 196 9.21 -11.65 0.37
N GLU A 197 8.88 -11.95 -0.89
CA GLU A 197 8.94 -13.33 -1.39
C GLU A 197 10.39 -13.81 -1.57
N VAL A 198 11.29 -12.95 -2.06
CA VAL A 198 12.73 -13.25 -2.13
C VAL A 198 13.28 -13.59 -0.75
N LEU A 199 12.97 -12.81 0.30
CA LEU A 199 13.39 -13.09 1.67
C LEU A 199 12.82 -14.42 2.18
N ALA A 200 11.57 -14.75 1.86
CA ALA A 200 10.97 -16.02 2.24
C ALA A 200 11.69 -17.22 1.59
N ILE A 201 12.04 -17.12 0.30
CA ILE A 201 12.80 -18.14 -0.43
C ILE A 201 14.23 -18.23 0.12
N ALA A 202 14.90 -17.10 0.37
CA ALA A 202 16.24 -17.04 0.94
C ALA A 202 16.29 -17.66 2.35
N LYS A 203 15.31 -17.39 3.22
CA LYS A 203 15.19 -18.00 4.56
C LYS A 203 15.13 -19.52 4.46
N ALA A 204 14.34 -20.06 3.51
CA ALA A 204 14.25 -21.50 3.27
C ALA A 204 15.57 -22.08 2.73
N TRP A 205 16.24 -21.37 1.81
CA TRP A 205 17.53 -21.77 1.29
C TRP A 205 18.62 -21.82 2.38
N ASN A 206 18.76 -20.74 3.16
CA ASN A 206 19.79 -20.60 4.19
C ASN A 206 19.66 -21.68 5.27
N LYS A 207 18.42 -22.02 5.66
CA LYS A 207 18.14 -23.12 6.59
C LYS A 207 18.65 -24.47 6.08
N ASN A 208 18.54 -24.73 4.78
CA ASN A 208 18.94 -25.99 4.17
C ASN A 208 20.42 -25.99 3.71
N ASN A 209 21.05 -24.82 3.61
CA ASN A 209 22.40 -24.64 3.06
C ASN A 209 23.25 -23.69 3.93
N PRO A 210 23.57 -24.05 5.18
CA PRO A 210 24.26 -23.15 6.12
C PRO A 210 25.65 -22.70 5.67
N ASN A 211 26.32 -23.46 4.79
CA ASN A 211 27.64 -23.11 4.25
C ASN A 211 27.58 -22.26 2.98
N LYS A 212 26.38 -21.98 2.47
CA LYS A 212 26.13 -21.19 1.27
C LYS A 212 24.95 -20.24 1.49
N MET A 213 24.92 -19.65 2.68
CA MET A 213 23.92 -18.65 2.99
C MET A 213 24.09 -17.46 2.06
N GLN A 214 22.96 -16.81 1.80
CA GLN A 214 22.90 -15.59 1.02
C GLN A 214 21.79 -14.72 1.61
N HIS A 215 22.11 -13.46 1.89
CA HIS A 215 21.21 -12.49 2.49
C HIS A 215 20.96 -11.34 1.51
N PRO A 216 19.86 -11.42 0.73
CA PRO A 216 19.45 -10.35 -0.16
C PRO A 216 19.24 -9.04 0.59
N ILE A 217 19.64 -7.94 -0.06
CA ILE A 217 19.57 -6.59 0.50
C ILE A 217 18.51 -5.78 -0.25
N TYR A 218 17.71 -5.02 0.48
CA TYR A 218 16.84 -3.97 -0.05
C TYR A 218 17.22 -2.65 0.59
N ARG A 219 17.59 -1.67 -0.23
CA ARG A 219 17.67 -0.27 0.19
C ARG A 219 16.98 0.61 -0.82
N GLY A 220 16.38 1.71 -0.38
CA GLY A 220 15.74 2.61 -1.32
C GLY A 220 15.34 3.93 -0.69
N ARG A 221 15.41 4.97 -1.51
CA ARG A 221 14.90 6.31 -1.24
C ARG A 221 13.71 6.53 -2.16
N ILE A 222 12.56 6.05 -1.71
CA ILE A 222 11.30 6.07 -2.47
C ILE A 222 10.15 6.46 -1.53
N GLY A 223 9.20 7.26 -2.02
CA GLY A 223 7.94 7.48 -1.32
C GLY A 223 7.01 6.32 -1.60
N GLY A 224 6.62 5.55 -0.58
CA GLY A 224 5.81 4.35 -0.77
C GLY A 224 6.57 3.18 -1.44
N THR A 225 5.95 2.61 -2.47
CA THR A 225 6.47 1.46 -3.23
C THR A 225 6.17 1.60 -4.72
N ILE A 226 6.80 0.77 -5.55
CA ILE A 226 6.55 0.69 -7.00
C ILE A 226 5.59 -0.46 -7.25
N TYR A 227 4.48 -0.18 -7.95
CA TYR A 227 3.50 -1.18 -8.35
C TYR A 227 3.62 -1.51 -9.84
N PHE A 228 3.43 -2.78 -10.18
CA PHE A 228 3.27 -3.29 -11.53
C PHE A 228 1.85 -3.84 -11.70
N GLU A 229 1.17 -3.45 -12.77
CA GLU A 229 -0.12 -4.01 -13.18
C GLU A 229 0.12 -5.32 -13.92
N VAL A 230 -0.20 -6.45 -13.29
CA VAL A 230 0.16 -7.79 -13.80
C VAL A 230 -1.03 -8.64 -14.22
N GLU A 231 -2.20 -8.33 -13.66
CA GLU A 231 -3.47 -8.98 -13.97
C GLU A 231 -4.61 -7.97 -14.03
N LYS A 232 -5.62 -8.22 -14.87
CA LYS A 232 -6.83 -7.41 -14.85
C LYS A 232 -7.57 -7.67 -13.53
N TYR A 233 -7.85 -6.60 -12.80
CA TYR A 233 -8.70 -6.65 -11.62
C TYR A 233 -9.91 -5.75 -11.79
N THR A 234 -11.08 -6.34 -11.61
CA THR A 234 -12.34 -5.60 -11.54
C THR A 234 -12.82 -5.65 -10.10
N SER A 235 -12.92 -4.48 -9.47
CA SER A 235 -13.48 -4.37 -8.13
C SER A 235 -14.92 -4.86 -8.13
N TYR A 236 -15.33 -5.51 -7.05
CA TYR A 236 -16.73 -5.86 -6.86
C TYR A 236 -17.57 -4.58 -6.77
N GLU A 237 -18.53 -4.42 -7.66
CA GLU A 237 -19.44 -3.28 -7.66
C GLU A 237 -20.64 -3.57 -6.76
N THR A 238 -20.74 -2.84 -5.66
CA THR A 238 -21.90 -2.87 -4.79
C THR A 238 -23.07 -2.16 -5.48
N LEU A 239 -24.24 -2.80 -5.49
CA LEU A 239 -25.49 -2.18 -5.96
C LEU A 239 -25.73 -0.85 -5.24
N GLN A 240 -25.69 0.24 -5.99
CA GLN A 240 -26.02 1.58 -5.48
C GLN A 240 -27.54 1.71 -5.42
N VAL A 241 -28.06 2.11 -4.25
CA VAL A 241 -29.50 2.22 -4.02
C VAL A 241 -29.83 3.64 -3.64
N TYR A 242 -30.58 4.30 -4.52
CA TYR A 242 -31.15 5.63 -4.30
C TYR A 242 -32.68 5.57 -4.47
N LEU A 243 -33.41 6.22 -3.58
CA LEU A 243 -34.87 6.35 -3.68
C LEU A 243 -35.31 7.68 -3.08
N LYS A 244 -36.02 8.49 -3.86
CA LYS A 244 -36.67 9.71 -3.37
C LYS A 244 -38.16 9.42 -3.15
N ALA A 245 -38.58 9.36 -1.89
CA ALA A 245 -39.97 9.26 -1.49
C ALA A 245 -40.53 10.66 -1.16
N GLU A 246 -41.80 10.73 -0.78
CA GLU A 246 -42.48 12.00 -0.47
C GLU A 246 -41.89 12.69 0.77
N ASN A 247 -41.58 11.93 1.82
CA ASN A 247 -41.17 12.43 3.13
C ASN A 247 -39.76 11.98 3.57
N TYR A 248 -39.06 11.21 2.75
CA TYR A 248 -37.66 10.82 2.99
C TYR A 248 -36.94 10.50 1.68
N THR A 249 -35.60 10.44 1.73
CA THR A 249 -34.77 9.98 0.62
C THR A 249 -33.78 8.93 1.14
N ILE A 250 -33.77 7.74 0.53
CA ILE A 250 -32.68 6.78 0.70
C ILE A 250 -31.51 7.26 -0.15
N ARG A 251 -30.40 7.59 0.51
CA ARG A 251 -29.16 8.03 -0.14
C ARG A 251 -28.26 6.88 -0.51
N ASN A 252 -28.16 5.89 0.38
CA ASN A 252 -27.35 4.71 0.16
C ASN A 252 -27.90 3.52 0.96
N VAL A 253 -27.58 2.31 0.50
CA VAL A 253 -27.78 1.07 1.24
C VAL A 253 -26.47 0.30 1.22
N GLU A 254 -25.95 0.01 2.41
CA GLU A 254 -24.69 -0.71 2.58
C GLU A 254 -24.89 -2.09 3.20
N PRO A 255 -24.05 -3.07 2.81
CA PRO A 255 -24.07 -4.41 3.39
C PRO A 255 -23.43 -4.41 4.78
N LEU A 256 -24.23 -4.67 5.82
CA LEU A 256 -23.75 -4.89 7.20
C LEU A 256 -23.67 -6.38 7.55
N SER A 257 -23.70 -7.27 6.55
CA SER A 257 -23.87 -8.71 6.75
C SER A 257 -22.75 -9.32 7.60
N SER A 258 -23.12 -10.24 8.51
CA SER A 258 -22.12 -11.01 9.28
C SER A 258 -21.79 -12.32 8.58
N ARG A 259 -20.90 -13.14 9.15
CA ARG A 259 -20.68 -14.51 8.66
C ARG A 259 -21.95 -15.39 8.69
N LYS A 260 -22.99 -15.04 9.43
CA LYS A 260 -24.17 -15.91 9.64
C LYS A 260 -25.46 -15.39 9.01
N GLU A 261 -25.56 -14.09 8.77
CA GLU A 261 -26.84 -13.46 8.45
C GLU A 261 -26.66 -12.22 7.58
N LYS A 262 -27.57 -12.11 6.59
CA LYS A 262 -27.69 -10.93 5.74
C LYS A 262 -28.27 -9.77 6.52
N ARG A 263 -27.59 -8.62 6.49
CA ARG A 263 -27.96 -7.39 7.19
C ARG A 263 -27.65 -6.20 6.31
N LEU A 264 -28.44 -5.14 6.44
CA LEU A 264 -28.31 -3.92 5.65
C LEU A 264 -28.28 -2.69 6.57
N ALA A 265 -27.49 -1.70 6.19
CA ALA A 265 -27.55 -0.35 6.71
C ALA A 265 -28.15 0.54 5.62
N VAL A 266 -29.08 1.43 5.98
CA VAL A 266 -29.75 2.35 5.08
C VAL A 266 -29.49 3.76 5.59
N PHE A 267 -29.00 4.61 4.71
CA PHE A 267 -28.72 6.01 5.00
C PHE A 267 -29.84 6.86 4.42
N VAL A 268 -30.54 7.57 5.30
CA VAL A 268 -31.82 8.19 5.01
C VAL A 268 -31.75 9.68 5.33
N MET A 269 -32.17 10.51 4.39
CA MET A 269 -32.35 11.94 4.61
C MET A 269 -33.82 12.27 4.80
N ILE A 270 -34.11 13.10 5.79
CA ILE A 270 -35.44 13.64 6.09
C ILE A 270 -35.32 15.17 6.15
N SER A 271 -35.97 15.85 5.19
CA SER A 271 -35.95 17.31 5.11
C SER A 271 -36.76 18.00 6.21
N GLU A 272 -37.68 17.28 6.85
CA GLU A 272 -38.42 17.78 8.02
C GLU A 272 -37.49 17.92 9.23
N LYS A 273 -37.38 19.13 9.77
CA LYS A 273 -36.53 19.43 10.93
C LYS A 273 -36.95 18.69 12.20
N TYR A 274 -38.21 18.29 12.31
CA TYR A 274 -38.70 17.47 13.41
C TYR A 274 -39.47 16.29 12.87
N CYS A 275 -38.99 15.08 13.15
CA CYS A 275 -39.66 13.84 12.81
C CYS A 275 -39.90 13.03 14.09
N ALA A 276 -41.17 12.81 14.43
CA ALA A 276 -41.53 12.08 15.64
C ALA A 276 -41.08 10.61 15.56
N GLU A 277 -40.75 9.98 16.70
CA GLU A 277 -40.30 8.57 16.73
C GLU A 277 -41.30 7.59 16.08
N LYS A 278 -42.60 7.89 16.18
CA LYS A 278 -43.67 7.12 15.50
C LYS A 278 -43.56 7.18 13.99
N GLN A 279 -43.18 8.34 13.44
CA GLN A 279 -42.97 8.55 12.01
C GLN A 279 -41.69 7.86 11.54
N LEU A 280 -40.60 7.95 12.33
CA LEU A 280 -39.36 7.19 12.07
C LEU A 280 -39.62 5.68 12.00
N ALA A 281 -40.40 5.14 12.94
CA ALA A 281 -40.78 3.73 12.93
C ALA A 281 -41.63 3.34 11.70
N LEU A 282 -42.48 4.25 11.20
CA LEU A 282 -43.27 4.05 9.99
C LEU A 282 -42.39 4.05 8.74
N ILE A 283 -41.56 5.08 8.58
CA ILE A 283 -40.58 5.20 7.49
C ILE A 283 -39.69 3.96 7.46
N THR A 284 -39.19 3.51 8.61
CA THR A 284 -38.36 2.29 8.71
C THR A 284 -39.08 1.06 8.16
N LYS A 285 -40.38 0.89 8.44
CA LYS A 285 -41.14 -0.26 7.92
C LYS A 285 -41.28 -0.22 6.40
N GLU A 286 -41.50 0.97 5.86
CA GLU A 286 -41.59 1.20 4.42
C GLU A 286 -40.24 0.95 3.73
N ILE A 287 -39.16 1.48 4.30
CA ILE A 287 -37.80 1.20 3.82
C ILE A 287 -37.52 -0.30 3.83
N VAL A 288 -37.86 -1.00 4.91
CA VAL A 288 -37.64 -2.45 5.03
C VAL A 288 -38.41 -3.23 3.96
N SER A 289 -39.66 -2.87 3.65
CA SER A 289 -40.42 -3.57 2.61
C SER A 289 -39.76 -3.43 1.23
N TYR A 290 -39.09 -2.31 0.98
CA TYR A 290 -38.31 -2.05 -0.23
C TYR A 290 -36.93 -2.75 -0.23
N VAL A 291 -36.11 -2.54 0.81
CA VAL A 291 -34.68 -2.90 0.76
C VAL A 291 -34.38 -4.35 1.14
N ARG A 292 -35.26 -5.01 1.92
CA ARG A 292 -34.95 -6.29 2.58
C ARG A 292 -34.50 -7.39 1.62
N ASN A 293 -35.01 -7.38 0.39
CA ASN A 293 -34.72 -8.40 -0.61
C ASN A 293 -33.68 -7.95 -1.65
N LEU A 294 -33.15 -6.72 -1.55
CA LEU A 294 -32.16 -6.22 -2.49
C LEU A 294 -30.84 -7.00 -2.39
N ASN A 295 -30.18 -7.15 -3.53
CA ASN A 295 -28.90 -7.85 -3.66
C ASN A 295 -27.73 -6.88 -3.45
N VAL A 296 -27.69 -6.26 -2.27
CA VAL A 296 -26.59 -5.38 -1.83
C VAL A 296 -25.56 -6.20 -1.05
N PHE A 297 -24.34 -6.28 -1.58
CA PHE A 297 -23.23 -7.06 -1.03
C PHE A 297 -21.91 -6.30 -1.16
N SER A 298 -20.92 -6.61 -0.32
CA SER A 298 -19.61 -5.94 -0.34
C SER A 298 -18.55 -6.71 -1.13
N THR A 299 -18.79 -8.00 -1.43
CA THR A 299 -17.82 -8.90 -2.08
C THR A 299 -18.56 -10.01 -2.82
N ALA A 300 -17.89 -10.63 -3.81
CA ALA A 300 -18.40 -11.81 -4.52
C ALA A 300 -18.66 -13.00 -3.58
N VAL A 301 -17.86 -13.13 -2.51
CA VAL A 301 -18.05 -14.15 -1.47
C VAL A 301 -19.34 -13.92 -0.70
N SER A 302 -19.61 -12.65 -0.33
CA SER A 302 -20.85 -12.26 0.34
C SER A 302 -22.07 -12.46 -0.56
N GLU A 303 -21.97 -12.10 -1.84
CA GLU A 303 -23.01 -12.37 -2.83
C GLU A 303 -23.30 -13.87 -2.91
N THR A 304 -22.30 -14.70 -3.20
CA THR A 304 -22.48 -16.16 -3.33
C THR A 304 -23.21 -16.77 -2.14
N LYS A 305 -22.93 -16.25 -0.94
CA LYS A 305 -23.51 -16.73 0.31
C LYS A 305 -24.93 -16.25 0.57
N PHE A 306 -25.24 -14.99 0.26
CA PHE A 306 -26.47 -14.32 0.69
C PHE A 306 -27.40 -13.92 -0.46
N LYS A 307 -27.04 -14.26 -1.70
CA LYS A 307 -27.89 -14.06 -2.89
C LYS A 307 -29.25 -14.72 -2.66
N ASN A 308 -30.31 -13.98 -2.99
CA ASN A 308 -31.71 -14.39 -2.81
C ASN A 308 -32.15 -14.62 -1.35
N MET A 309 -31.30 -14.38 -0.35
CA MET A 309 -31.72 -14.34 1.05
C MET A 309 -32.27 -12.96 1.40
N SER A 310 -33.33 -12.93 2.19
CA SER A 310 -33.84 -11.68 2.78
C SER A 310 -32.93 -11.22 3.93
N ALA A 311 -32.75 -9.91 4.07
CA ALA A 311 -32.11 -9.34 5.24
C ALA A 311 -32.88 -9.74 6.52
N ARG A 312 -32.12 -10.13 7.55
CA ARG A 312 -32.64 -10.51 8.86
C ARG A 312 -32.72 -9.32 9.81
N ALA A 313 -31.94 -8.29 9.55
CA ALA A 313 -32.02 -7.00 10.23
C ALA A 313 -31.60 -5.86 9.29
N VAL A 314 -32.22 -4.70 9.50
CA VAL A 314 -31.99 -3.46 8.75
C VAL A 314 -31.82 -2.32 9.74
N TRP A 315 -30.72 -1.59 9.62
CA TRP A 315 -30.45 -0.36 10.35
C TRP A 315 -30.80 0.82 9.46
N CYS A 316 -31.53 1.80 9.97
CA CYS A 316 -31.71 3.09 9.29
C CYS A 316 -31.02 4.18 10.09
N TYR A 317 -30.22 4.99 9.39
CA TYR A 317 -29.50 6.13 9.93
C TYR A 317 -30.12 7.39 9.32
N PHE A 318 -30.68 8.26 10.16
CA PHE A 318 -31.46 9.42 9.71
C PHE A 318 -30.67 10.72 9.92
N GLY A 319 -30.43 11.45 8.83
CA GLY A 319 -29.87 12.80 8.83
C GLY A 319 -30.80 13.79 8.14
N HIS A 320 -30.49 15.07 8.24
CA HIS A 320 -31.28 16.15 7.62
C HIS A 320 -30.78 16.56 6.23
N ASP A 321 -29.48 16.39 5.96
CA ASP A 321 -28.84 16.86 4.73
C ASP A 321 -27.64 15.98 4.35
N GLU A 322 -26.95 16.36 3.27
CA GLU A 322 -25.78 15.62 2.76
C GLU A 322 -24.60 15.67 3.74
N SER A 323 -24.44 16.76 4.50
CA SER A 323 -23.33 16.89 5.46
C SER A 323 -23.47 15.86 6.58
N ASP A 324 -24.70 15.62 7.05
CA ASP A 324 -24.99 14.54 7.98
C ASP A 324 -24.65 13.15 7.42
N MET A 325 -24.87 12.93 6.12
CA MET A 325 -24.54 11.66 5.47
C MET A 325 -23.03 11.45 5.38
N VAL A 326 -22.30 12.49 4.95
CA VAL A 326 -20.85 12.49 4.73
C VAL A 326 -20.10 12.34 6.06
N ASN A 327 -20.49 13.09 7.09
CA ASN A 327 -19.84 13.05 8.40
C ASN A 327 -20.36 11.93 9.32
N HIS A 328 -21.23 11.05 8.82
CA HIS A 328 -21.92 10.00 9.58
C HIS A 328 -22.64 10.51 10.86
N ARG A 329 -23.27 11.68 10.78
CA ARG A 329 -24.00 12.34 11.88
C ARG A 329 -25.49 12.17 11.70
N TYR A 330 -26.09 11.41 12.61
CA TYR A 330 -27.50 11.05 12.47
C TYR A 330 -28.28 11.49 13.71
N PHE A 331 -29.31 12.31 13.52
CA PHE A 331 -30.19 12.76 14.60
C PHE A 331 -31.01 11.60 15.18
N ALA A 332 -31.22 10.54 14.40
CA ALA A 332 -31.91 9.35 14.85
C ALA A 332 -31.38 8.08 14.17
N ARG A 333 -31.62 6.95 14.84
CA ARG A 333 -31.35 5.62 14.30
C ARG A 333 -32.53 4.71 14.57
N SER A 334 -32.78 3.78 13.67
CA SER A 334 -33.76 2.71 13.90
C SER A 334 -33.22 1.35 13.48
N ILE A 335 -33.78 0.31 14.08
CA ILE A 335 -33.45 -1.08 13.78
C ILE A 335 -34.75 -1.86 13.61
N TRP A 336 -34.85 -2.54 12.47
CA TRP A 336 -35.82 -3.59 12.26
C TRP A 336 -35.13 -4.95 12.32
N ALA A 337 -35.72 -5.91 13.04
CA ALA A 337 -35.28 -7.30 13.07
C ALA A 337 -36.44 -8.26 12.77
N CYS A 338 -36.15 -9.30 11.98
CA CYS A 338 -37.17 -10.19 11.41
C CYS A 338 -37.91 -11.07 12.42
N ASP A 339 -37.26 -11.49 13.51
CA ASP A 339 -37.82 -12.40 14.49
C ASP A 339 -37.45 -12.02 15.93
N ARG A 340 -38.01 -12.76 16.89
CA ARG A 340 -37.80 -12.53 18.33
C ARG A 340 -36.33 -12.67 18.73
N SER A 341 -35.58 -13.56 18.09
CA SER A 341 -34.16 -13.76 18.37
C SER A 341 -33.34 -12.54 17.94
N GLY A 342 -33.58 -12.04 16.72
CA GLY A 342 -32.96 -10.82 16.22
C GLY A 342 -33.30 -9.59 17.07
N LYS A 343 -34.56 -9.44 17.50
CA LYS A 343 -34.96 -8.36 18.41
C LYS A 343 -34.20 -8.41 19.74
N LYS A 344 -34.13 -9.59 20.38
CA LYS A 344 -33.35 -9.78 21.62
C LYS A 344 -31.86 -9.48 21.43
N LYS A 345 -31.33 -9.74 20.23
CA LYS A 345 -29.93 -9.54 19.91
C LYS A 345 -29.56 -8.08 19.64
N TYR A 346 -30.43 -7.32 18.96
CA TYR A 346 -30.08 -5.99 18.45
C TYR A 346 -30.77 -4.83 19.17
N TYR A 347 -31.89 -5.06 19.85
CA TYR A 347 -32.60 -3.99 20.53
C TYR A 347 -32.00 -3.83 21.93
N SER A 348 -31.39 -2.68 22.17
CA SER A 348 -30.86 -2.32 23.49
C SER A 348 -31.84 -1.44 24.24
N GLU A 349 -32.00 -1.64 25.54
CA GLU A 349 -32.76 -0.73 26.40
C GLU A 349 -31.84 0.44 26.81
N GLN A 350 -31.94 1.55 26.08
CA GLN A 350 -31.26 2.81 26.38
C GLN A 350 -32.28 3.88 26.76
N LYS A 351 -31.85 4.87 27.57
CA LYS A 351 -32.70 5.96 28.10
C LYS A 351 -33.47 6.72 27.01
N ASN A 352 -32.89 6.86 25.82
CA ASN A 352 -33.47 7.57 24.67
C ASN A 352 -33.84 6.61 23.53
N SER A 353 -34.27 5.39 23.87
CA SER A 353 -34.71 4.40 22.90
C SER A 353 -36.10 3.88 23.22
N SER A 354 -36.89 3.61 22.19
CA SER A 354 -38.25 3.12 22.32
C SER A 354 -38.51 2.03 21.28
N ILE A 355 -39.37 1.07 21.61
CA ILE A 355 -39.85 0.07 20.66
C ILE A 355 -41.24 0.48 20.20
N ILE A 356 -41.33 1.02 18.99
CA ILE A 356 -42.58 1.53 18.42
C ILE A 356 -42.99 0.62 17.26
N ARG A 357 -44.18 0.03 17.36
CA ARG A 357 -44.74 -0.87 16.33
C ARG A 357 -43.78 -2.01 15.94
N GLY A 358 -42.96 -2.48 16.88
CA GLY A 358 -41.97 -3.54 16.68
C GLY A 358 -40.63 -3.09 16.07
N ILE A 359 -40.43 -1.79 15.86
CA ILE A 359 -39.18 -1.16 15.43
C ILE A 359 -38.50 -0.56 16.65
N TRP A 360 -37.19 -0.78 16.79
CA TRP A 360 -36.41 -0.05 17.77
C TRP A 360 -36.00 1.29 17.19
N VAL A 361 -36.25 2.38 17.90
CA VAL A 361 -35.93 3.75 17.49
C VAL A 361 -35.14 4.41 18.62
N THR A 362 -34.13 5.19 18.27
CA THR A 362 -33.41 6.06 19.20
C THR A 362 -33.16 7.42 18.55
N THR A 363 -33.17 8.45 19.37
CA THR A 363 -32.87 9.83 18.97
C THR A 363 -31.66 10.34 19.75
N ASP A 364 -30.83 11.16 19.09
CA ASP A 364 -29.69 11.81 19.73
C ASP A 364 -30.09 13.20 20.23
N SER A 365 -30.22 13.33 21.54
CA SER A 365 -30.55 14.60 22.20
C SER A 365 -29.46 15.66 22.07
N PHE A 366 -28.22 15.27 21.73
CA PHE A 366 -27.08 16.18 21.57
C PHE A 366 -26.81 16.56 20.12
N TYR A 367 -27.56 16.01 19.16
CA TYR A 367 -27.35 16.22 17.73
C TYR A 367 -27.15 17.71 17.35
N GLU A 368 -28.10 18.58 17.75
CA GLU A 368 -28.03 20.02 17.46
C GLU A 368 -26.83 20.71 18.11
N SER A 369 -26.49 20.32 19.34
CA SER A 369 -25.36 20.89 20.08
C SER A 369 -24.03 20.51 19.43
N VAL A 370 -23.88 19.22 19.07
CA VAL A 370 -22.68 18.69 18.40
C VAL A 370 -22.51 19.35 17.04
N ARG A 371 -23.60 19.47 16.28
CA ARG A 371 -23.59 20.13 14.96
C ARG A 371 -23.13 21.58 15.02
N ARG A 372 -23.51 22.33 16.06
CA ARG A 372 -23.03 23.71 16.28
C ARG A 372 -21.56 23.77 16.67
N LEU A 373 -21.10 22.87 17.53
CA LEU A 373 -19.69 22.82 17.96
C LEU A 373 -18.72 22.48 16.82
N GLN A 374 -19.22 21.84 15.76
CA GLN A 374 -18.43 21.41 14.61
C GLN A 374 -18.32 22.48 13.51
N GLN A 375 -19.04 23.60 13.65
CA GLN A 375 -18.87 24.73 12.76
C GLN A 375 -17.49 25.35 13.00
N SER A 376 -16.66 25.34 11.97
CA SER A 376 -15.32 25.93 12.00
C SER A 376 -15.35 27.33 11.41
N GLU A 377 -14.55 28.23 11.98
CA GLU A 377 -14.29 29.56 11.42
C GLU A 377 -13.16 29.54 10.37
N LEU A 378 -12.49 28.38 10.20
CA LEU A 378 -11.42 28.20 9.23
C LEU A 378 -11.95 28.24 7.80
N THR A 379 -11.18 28.88 6.93
CA THR A 379 -11.37 28.88 5.48
C THR A 379 -11.01 27.53 4.86
N ARG A 380 -11.51 27.29 3.65
CA ARG A 380 -11.22 26.06 2.90
C ARG A 380 -9.70 25.92 2.63
N GLU A 381 -9.03 27.02 2.30
CA GLU A 381 -7.59 27.06 2.04
C GLU A 381 -6.77 26.71 3.29
N GLU A 382 -7.22 27.14 4.48
CA GLU A 382 -6.59 26.78 5.76
C GLU A 382 -6.73 25.28 6.06
N PHE A 383 -7.89 24.68 5.75
CA PHE A 383 -8.06 23.23 5.84
C PHE A 383 -7.15 22.48 4.87
N GLU A 384 -7.09 22.88 3.59
CA GLU A 384 -6.22 22.23 2.60
C GLU A 384 -4.74 22.29 3.01
N SER A 385 -4.30 23.44 3.48
CA SER A 385 -2.94 23.66 4.01
C SER A 385 -2.67 22.78 5.24
N GLY A 386 -3.62 22.70 6.18
CA GLY A 386 -3.52 21.83 7.36
C GLY A 386 -3.40 20.35 6.98
N ILE A 387 -4.29 19.86 6.12
CA ILE A 387 -4.27 18.47 5.63
C ILE A 387 -2.95 18.16 4.91
N GLN A 388 -2.48 19.07 4.07
CA GLN A 388 -1.21 18.91 3.35
C GLN A 388 -0.01 18.85 4.31
N LYS A 389 0.00 19.68 5.35
CA LYS A 389 1.04 19.66 6.38
C LYS A 389 1.05 18.35 7.14
N THR A 390 -0.11 17.87 7.58
CA THR A 390 -0.25 16.56 8.25
C THR A 390 0.22 15.44 7.35
N LEU A 391 -0.18 15.42 6.07
CA LEU A 391 0.27 14.43 5.10
C LEU A 391 1.81 14.42 4.98
N CYS A 392 2.42 15.60 4.80
CA CYS A 392 3.86 15.76 4.66
C CYS A 392 4.64 15.23 5.87
N GLN A 393 4.17 15.52 7.08
CA GLN A 393 4.80 15.06 8.33
C GLN A 393 4.62 13.54 8.50
N THR A 394 3.40 13.04 8.32
CA THR A 394 3.07 11.62 8.45
C THR A 394 3.88 10.76 7.49
N THR A 395 3.94 11.11 6.20
CA THR A 395 4.72 10.35 5.20
C THR A 395 6.21 10.39 5.52
N SER A 396 6.75 11.54 5.91
CA SER A 396 8.17 11.66 6.26
C SER A 396 8.55 10.84 7.50
N LEU A 397 7.66 10.74 8.50
CA LEU A 397 7.84 9.87 9.66
C LEU A 397 7.77 8.39 9.25
N ALA A 398 6.79 8.02 8.41
CA ALA A 398 6.62 6.67 7.89
C ALA A 398 7.84 6.18 7.10
N GLU A 399 8.33 6.97 6.14
CA GLU A 399 9.47 6.56 5.29
C GLU A 399 10.75 6.41 6.11
N ARG A 400 10.95 7.22 7.17
CA ARG A 400 12.08 7.06 8.09
C ARG A 400 12.01 5.72 8.81
N TYR A 401 10.86 5.40 9.38
CA TYR A 401 10.62 4.12 10.04
C TYR A 401 10.86 2.93 9.09
N ILE A 402 10.28 2.99 7.88
CA ILE A 402 10.41 1.93 6.87
C ILE A 402 11.86 1.73 6.46
N ALA A 403 12.63 2.82 6.27
CA ALA A 403 14.04 2.74 5.92
C ALA A 403 14.85 2.01 7.00
N ASP A 404 14.59 2.26 8.28
CA ASP A 404 15.30 1.58 9.37
C ASP A 404 14.82 0.15 9.60
N ILE A 405 13.53 -0.17 9.44
CA ILE A 405 13.04 -1.56 9.45
C ILE A 405 13.73 -2.39 8.36
N ARG A 406 13.93 -1.82 7.17
CA ARG A 406 14.70 -2.49 6.09
C ARG A 406 16.13 -2.78 6.51
N GLU A 407 16.76 -1.96 7.33
CA GLU A 407 18.10 -2.25 7.86
C GLU A 407 18.09 -3.42 8.88
N ILE A 408 16.97 -3.69 9.57
CA ILE A 408 16.80 -4.96 10.30
C ILE A 408 16.75 -6.13 9.33
N ASP A 409 15.95 -6.03 8.27
CA ASP A 409 15.82 -7.10 7.26
C ASP A 409 17.18 -7.39 6.58
N ASN A 410 17.95 -6.33 6.33
CA ASN A 410 19.31 -6.37 5.79
C ASN A 410 20.35 -6.89 6.81
N GLN A 411 19.95 -7.18 8.05
CA GLN A 411 20.82 -7.61 9.16
C GLN A 411 21.95 -6.64 9.51
N THR A 412 21.79 -5.36 9.21
CA THR A 412 22.77 -4.30 9.53
C THR A 412 22.43 -3.58 10.83
N LYS A 413 21.17 -3.68 11.29
CA LYS A 413 20.71 -3.19 12.58
C LYS A 413 19.88 -4.26 13.28
N THR A 414 19.78 -4.13 14.59
CA THR A 414 18.90 -4.92 15.45
C THR A 414 17.68 -4.11 15.86
N ILE A 415 16.59 -4.80 16.25
CA ILE A 415 15.39 -4.13 16.78
C ILE A 415 15.71 -3.32 18.05
N SER A 416 16.65 -3.78 18.87
CA SER A 416 17.06 -3.10 20.11
C SER A 416 17.73 -1.76 19.83
N GLU A 417 18.66 -1.72 18.87
CA GLU A 417 19.33 -0.47 18.44
C GLU A 417 18.33 0.55 17.89
N ILE A 418 17.33 0.07 17.13
CA ILE A 418 16.24 0.94 16.64
C ILE A 418 15.41 1.46 17.81
N ARG A 419 15.00 0.61 18.77
CA ARG A 419 14.21 1.04 19.92
C ARG A 419 14.89 2.11 20.78
N GLU A 420 16.19 2.00 20.99
CA GLU A 420 16.96 3.00 21.73
C GLU A 420 16.97 4.36 21.04
N THR A 421 17.12 4.37 19.72
CA THR A 421 17.22 5.59 18.90
C THR A 421 15.86 6.23 18.58
N TYR A 422 14.77 5.47 18.71
CA TYR A 422 13.43 5.91 18.26
C TYR A 422 12.58 6.62 19.32
N ARG A 423 13.06 6.83 20.55
CA ARG A 423 12.27 7.51 21.61
C ARG A 423 11.73 8.87 21.16
N GLU A 424 12.59 9.71 20.58
CA GLU A 424 12.19 11.02 20.06
C GLU A 424 11.26 10.92 18.84
N TRP A 425 11.48 9.92 17.98
CA TRP A 425 10.60 9.68 16.83
C TRP A 425 9.20 9.26 17.28
N ILE A 426 9.09 8.37 18.27
CA ILE A 426 7.83 7.93 18.86
C ILE A 426 7.08 9.12 19.45
N ARG A 427 7.78 9.99 20.22
CA ARG A 427 7.18 11.22 20.76
C ARG A 427 6.63 12.12 19.65
N GLN A 428 7.40 12.32 18.58
CA GLN A 428 6.95 13.11 17.42
C GLN A 428 5.70 12.51 16.77
N VAL A 429 5.63 11.19 16.60
CA VAL A 429 4.43 10.53 16.05
C VAL A 429 3.19 10.82 16.90
N TYR A 430 3.29 10.69 18.23
CA TYR A 430 2.18 11.01 19.13
C TYR A 430 1.76 12.48 19.04
N GLU A 431 2.72 13.40 19.00
CA GLU A 431 2.44 14.84 18.90
C GLU A 431 1.73 15.20 17.59
N GLU A 432 2.21 14.68 16.46
CA GLU A 432 1.59 14.94 15.16
C GLU A 432 0.21 14.28 15.04
N TYR A 433 0.04 13.07 15.57
CA TYR A 433 -1.27 12.43 15.62
C TYR A 433 -2.25 13.21 16.50
N PHE A 434 -1.82 13.69 17.67
CA PHE A 434 -2.66 14.48 18.56
C PHE A 434 -3.09 15.81 17.90
N LYS A 435 -2.15 16.54 17.30
CA LYS A 435 -2.47 17.77 16.55
C LYS A 435 -3.50 17.53 15.44
N MET A 436 -3.40 16.40 14.74
CA MET A 436 -4.38 16.02 13.73
C MET A 436 -5.77 15.81 14.32
N THR A 437 -5.88 15.19 15.50
CA THR A 437 -7.18 15.01 16.18
C THR A 437 -7.80 16.32 16.69
N GLU A 438 -7.02 17.39 16.78
CA GLU A 438 -7.49 18.74 17.11
C GLU A 438 -8.02 19.50 15.88
N ILE A 439 -7.85 18.96 14.66
CA ILE A 439 -8.38 19.58 13.45
C ILE A 439 -9.93 19.58 13.55
N PRO A 440 -10.58 20.75 13.38
CA PRO A 440 -12.04 20.83 13.36
C PRO A 440 -12.64 19.95 12.25
N THR A 441 -13.97 19.80 12.26
CA THR A 441 -14.64 19.09 11.16
C THR A 441 -14.31 19.75 9.83
N VAL A 442 -13.71 18.98 8.92
CA VAL A 442 -13.36 19.44 7.58
C VAL A 442 -14.62 19.61 6.71
N PRO A 443 -14.60 20.52 5.73
CA PRO A 443 -15.67 20.63 4.74
C PRO A 443 -15.95 19.30 4.03
N ASP A 444 -17.21 19.07 3.66
CA ASP A 444 -17.67 17.80 3.08
C ASP A 444 -16.88 17.41 1.81
N ASP A 445 -16.46 18.38 0.99
CA ASP A 445 -15.68 18.14 -0.23
C ASP A 445 -14.23 17.69 0.04
N LEU A 446 -13.72 17.96 1.24
CA LEU A 446 -12.38 17.55 1.68
C LEU A 446 -12.40 16.29 2.58
N HIS A 447 -13.59 15.81 2.97
CA HIS A 447 -13.74 14.76 3.96
C HIS A 447 -13.05 13.44 3.54
N ASP A 448 -13.26 12.98 2.31
CA ASP A 448 -12.66 11.72 1.85
C ASP A 448 -11.13 11.80 1.82
N ARG A 449 -10.59 12.95 1.39
CA ARG A 449 -9.14 13.20 1.36
C ARG A 449 -8.58 13.20 2.78
N PHE A 450 -9.23 13.89 3.71
CA PHE A 450 -8.81 13.95 5.12
C PHE A 450 -8.84 12.57 5.78
N ASN A 451 -9.89 11.77 5.56
CA ASN A 451 -9.98 10.41 6.12
C ASN A 451 -8.80 9.53 5.71
N ILE A 452 -8.35 9.62 4.46
CA ILE A 452 -7.18 8.85 4.03
C ILE A 452 -5.90 9.35 4.73
N VAL A 453 -5.75 10.66 4.91
CA VAL A 453 -4.62 11.23 5.65
C VAL A 453 -4.66 10.81 7.12
N GLU A 454 -5.85 10.76 7.72
CA GLU A 454 -6.07 10.24 9.08
C GLU A 454 -5.72 8.75 9.18
N ASP A 455 -6.17 7.92 8.24
CA ASP A 455 -5.81 6.51 8.16
C ASP A 455 -4.28 6.31 8.03
N LEU A 456 -3.61 7.14 7.24
CA LEU A 456 -2.14 7.14 7.10
C LEU A 456 -1.47 7.49 8.43
N ALA A 457 -1.95 8.52 9.13
CA ALA A 457 -1.44 8.90 10.44
C ALA A 457 -1.66 7.79 11.48
N GLY A 458 -2.82 7.14 11.45
CA GLY A 458 -3.12 5.96 12.26
C GLY A 458 -2.18 4.79 11.96
N CYS A 459 -1.81 4.56 10.71
CA CYS A 459 -0.81 3.55 10.35
C CYS A 459 0.57 3.86 10.96
N VAL A 460 0.98 5.13 10.96
CA VAL A 460 2.27 5.55 11.58
C VAL A 460 2.20 5.46 13.11
N LEU A 461 1.06 5.78 13.71
CA LEU A 461 0.83 5.56 15.14
C LEU A 461 0.95 4.07 15.49
N ASP A 462 0.36 3.18 14.69
CA ASP A 462 0.50 1.73 14.86
C ASP A 462 1.97 1.29 14.75
N MET A 463 2.76 1.87 13.85
CA MET A 463 4.20 1.60 13.75
C MET A 463 4.93 1.99 15.04
N ALA A 464 4.62 3.16 15.61
CA ALA A 464 5.19 3.60 16.89
C ALA A 464 4.78 2.69 18.05
N LEU A 465 3.52 2.26 18.10
CA LEU A 465 3.02 1.32 19.11
C LEU A 465 3.72 -0.04 19.02
N LEU A 466 3.94 -0.55 17.81
CA LEU A 466 4.66 -1.82 17.61
C LEU A 466 6.12 -1.75 18.05
N LEU A 467 6.79 -0.61 17.86
CA LEU A 467 8.15 -0.41 18.36
C LEU A 467 8.22 -0.29 19.88
N ASN A 468 7.25 0.41 20.48
CA ASN A 468 7.24 0.72 21.91
C ASN A 468 6.94 -0.49 22.81
N LYS A 469 6.49 -1.60 22.23
CA LYS A 469 6.33 -2.86 22.96
C LYS A 469 7.68 -3.50 23.19
N ASP A 470 7.97 -3.88 24.44
CA ASP A 470 9.12 -4.73 24.81
C ASP A 470 8.88 -6.21 24.44
N GLU A 471 8.46 -6.46 23.20
CA GLU A 471 8.25 -7.80 22.67
C GLU A 471 9.43 -8.22 21.79
N GLU A 472 9.71 -9.53 21.73
CA GLU A 472 10.69 -10.08 20.81
C GLU A 472 10.24 -9.91 19.34
N TYR A 473 11.21 -9.74 18.44
CA TYR A 473 10.99 -9.61 17.00
C TYR A 473 10.73 -10.98 16.35
N THR A 474 9.65 -11.64 16.79
CA THR A 474 9.21 -12.96 16.30
C THR A 474 8.56 -12.87 14.92
N ASP A 475 8.37 -14.02 14.24
CA ASP A 475 7.70 -14.10 12.93
C ASP A 475 6.30 -13.44 12.94
N GLY A 476 5.56 -13.49 14.06
CA GLY A 476 4.25 -12.84 14.20
C GLY A 476 4.33 -11.31 14.26
N ASN A 477 5.29 -10.78 15.01
CA ASN A 477 5.52 -9.34 15.12
C ASN A 477 6.08 -8.74 13.82
N GLN A 478 6.95 -9.50 13.14
CA GLN A 478 7.40 -9.18 11.78
C GLN A 478 6.22 -9.03 10.83
N TRP A 479 5.29 -9.99 10.83
CA TRP A 479 4.12 -9.93 9.96
C TRP A 479 3.26 -8.67 10.21
N LEU A 480 3.04 -8.30 11.49
CA LEU A 480 2.28 -7.10 11.84
C LEU A 480 2.93 -5.82 11.29
N ILE A 481 4.25 -5.70 11.43
CA ILE A 481 5.03 -4.56 10.91
C ILE A 481 4.89 -4.50 9.38
N LYS A 482 5.14 -5.60 8.68
CA LYS A 482 5.06 -5.66 7.21
C LYS A 482 3.64 -5.38 6.70
N ASN A 483 2.62 -5.85 7.42
CA ASN A 483 1.24 -5.59 7.09
C ASN A 483 0.87 -4.11 7.26
N ASN A 484 1.35 -3.43 8.29
CA ASN A 484 1.14 -1.99 8.47
C ASN A 484 1.88 -1.16 7.42
N ILE A 485 3.09 -1.56 7.01
CA ILE A 485 3.80 -0.94 5.88
C ILE A 485 2.98 -1.08 4.59
N ARG A 486 2.39 -2.26 4.33
CA ARG A 486 1.50 -2.47 3.17
C ARG A 486 0.27 -1.56 3.22
N LYS A 487 -0.42 -1.46 4.37
CA LYS A 487 -1.57 -0.55 4.53
C LYS A 487 -1.19 0.90 4.23
N TYR A 488 -0.04 1.35 4.71
CA TYR A 488 0.49 2.67 4.41
C TYR A 488 0.67 2.86 2.89
N TYR A 489 1.31 1.91 2.20
CA TYR A 489 1.44 1.97 0.73
C TYR A 489 0.10 1.98 -0.01
N GLU A 490 -0.87 1.19 0.44
CA GLU A 490 -2.23 1.21 -0.11
C GLU A 490 -2.93 2.55 0.13
N GLY A 491 -2.71 3.17 1.30
CA GLY A 491 -3.23 4.50 1.62
C GLY A 491 -2.70 5.58 0.69
N LEU A 492 -1.41 5.57 0.37
CA LEU A 492 -0.82 6.50 -0.61
C LEU A 492 -1.45 6.32 -2.01
N GLU A 493 -1.69 5.09 -2.44
CA GLU A 493 -2.34 4.82 -3.73
C GLU A 493 -3.81 5.26 -3.74
N LYS A 494 -4.55 5.08 -2.64
CA LYS A 494 -5.92 5.63 -2.54
C LYS A 494 -5.90 7.16 -2.63
N LEU A 495 -4.96 7.81 -1.97
CA LEU A 495 -4.85 9.26 -1.98
C LEU A 495 -4.54 9.82 -3.38
N LYS A 496 -3.67 9.13 -4.14
CA LYS A 496 -3.45 9.46 -5.57
C LYS A 496 -4.74 9.45 -6.37
N ILE A 497 -5.59 8.44 -6.19
CA ILE A 497 -6.87 8.32 -6.91
C ILE A 497 -7.83 9.45 -6.54
N ILE A 498 -7.87 9.87 -5.28
CA ILE A 498 -8.70 11.01 -4.84
C ILE A 498 -8.20 12.32 -5.45
N ASP A 499 -6.90 12.59 -5.34
CA ASP A 499 -6.31 13.83 -5.85
C ASP A 499 -6.38 13.91 -7.39
N GLU A 500 -6.38 12.77 -8.10
CA GLU A 500 -6.60 12.72 -9.56
C GLU A 500 -8.07 12.95 -9.96
N LYS A 501 -9.04 12.55 -9.13
CA LYS A 501 -10.48 12.78 -9.38
C LYS A 501 -10.94 14.20 -9.05
N GLY A 502 -10.23 14.89 -8.17
CA GLY A 502 -10.51 16.28 -7.77
C GLY A 502 -9.94 17.34 -8.71
N ARG A 503 -9.15 16.94 -9.72
CA ARG A 503 -8.67 17.78 -10.83
C ARG A 503 -9.57 17.61 -12.04
#